data_AF-A0A6G1DT89-F1
#
_entry.id   AF-A0A6G1DT89-F1
#
_cell.length_a   1.000
_cell.length_b   1.000
_cell.length_c   1.000
_cell.angle_alpha   90.00
_cell.angle_beta   90.00
_cell.angle_gamma   90.00
#
_symmetry.space_group_name_H-M   'P 1'
#
loop_
_entity.id
_entity.type
_entity.pdbx_description
1 polymer ?
#
loop_
_entity_poly.entity_id
_entity_poly.type
_entity_poly.pdbx_seq_one_letter_code
_entity_poly.pdbx_strand_id
1 'polypeptide(L)'
;MWHVVASSGDEPKFLDSATVIYGMASHLLVAGNKKGDTPLHCAARAGRIKMVSHLLDLARGKDDGAAGDAAAKAIVRRRNHKGETALHEAVRVGCKEMVRVLMSADPELARVVPADGDSPLYLAVSLGRRDIAEELHDQDKALSYAGPDGKNALHAAAMKGKGLH
;
A
#
# COMPACT_ATOMS: atom_id res chain seq x y z
N MET A 1 18.43 -6.73 -7.51
CA MET A 1 18.39 -7.96 -6.68
C MET A 1 17.42 -7.80 -5.52
N TRP A 2 17.57 -6.79 -4.65
CA TRP A 2 16.67 -6.53 -3.52
C TRP A 2 15.17 -6.40 -3.86
N HIS A 3 14.78 -5.54 -4.82
CA HIS A 3 13.36 -5.42 -5.21
C HIS A 3 12.78 -6.71 -5.80
N VAL A 4 13.62 -7.60 -6.34
CA VAL A 4 13.18 -8.90 -6.84
C VAL A 4 12.79 -9.80 -5.66
N VAL A 5 13.59 -9.82 -4.59
CA VAL A 5 13.28 -10.59 -3.35
C VAL A 5 11.92 -10.18 -2.78
N ALA A 6 11.64 -8.87 -2.71
CA ALA A 6 10.35 -8.36 -2.24
C ALA A 6 9.15 -8.82 -3.08
N SER A 7 9.35 -9.17 -4.36
CA SER A 7 8.30 -9.75 -5.22
C SER A 7 8.32 -11.28 -5.30
N SER A 8 9.37 -11.94 -4.79
CA SER A 8 9.69 -13.34 -5.12
C SER A 8 8.86 -14.40 -4.39
N GLY A 9 8.12 -14.06 -3.34
CA GLY A 9 7.19 -15.00 -2.70
C GLY A 9 6.99 -14.77 -1.21
N ASP A 10 6.04 -15.50 -0.64
CA ASP A 10 5.70 -15.51 0.80
C ASP A 10 6.29 -16.73 1.55
N GLU A 11 7.13 -17.53 0.89
CA GLU A 11 7.80 -18.68 1.52
C GLU A 11 8.90 -18.23 2.49
N PRO A 12 9.17 -18.98 3.57
CA PRO A 12 10.16 -18.62 4.58
C PRO A 12 11.53 -18.24 4.00
N LYS A 13 12.01 -18.97 2.98
CA LYS A 13 13.29 -18.68 2.31
C LYS A 13 13.41 -17.26 1.75
N PHE A 14 12.30 -16.69 1.25
CA PHE A 14 12.28 -15.33 0.71
C PHE A 14 12.23 -14.30 1.84
N LEU A 15 11.50 -14.59 2.91
CA LEU A 15 11.45 -13.74 4.11
C LEU A 15 12.82 -13.70 4.79
N ASP A 16 13.49 -14.85 4.94
CA ASP A 16 14.84 -14.95 5.49
C ASP A 16 15.84 -14.18 4.63
N SER A 17 15.74 -14.32 3.30
CA SER A 17 16.56 -13.53 2.37
C SER A 17 16.31 -12.02 2.55
N ALA A 18 15.06 -11.61 2.75
CA ALA A 18 14.73 -10.21 3.01
C ALA A 18 15.32 -9.73 4.34
N THR A 19 15.26 -10.54 5.40
CA THR A 19 15.88 -10.26 6.71
C THR A 19 17.39 -10.11 6.60
N VAL A 20 18.08 -11.01 5.90
CA VAL A 20 19.53 -10.96 5.73
C VAL A 20 19.94 -9.69 5.00
N ILE A 21 19.28 -9.38 3.88
CA ILE A 21 19.60 -8.17 3.11
C ILE A 21 19.28 -6.91 3.93
N TYR A 22 18.20 -6.91 4.70
CA TYR A 22 17.90 -5.81 5.62
C TYR A 22 19.00 -5.59 6.66
N GLY A 23 19.49 -6.66 7.29
CA GLY A 23 20.59 -6.60 8.25
C GLY A 23 21.89 -6.07 7.64
N MET A 24 22.12 -6.31 6.35
CA MET A 24 23.28 -5.77 5.62
C MET A 24 23.07 -4.34 5.13
N ALA A 25 21.85 -3.95 4.80
CA ALA A 25 21.54 -2.71 4.10
C ALA A 25 20.12 -2.19 4.39
N SER A 26 19.89 -1.74 5.63
CA SER A 26 18.58 -1.27 6.11
C SER A 26 18.00 -0.10 5.30
N HIS A 27 18.86 0.76 4.75
CA HIS A 27 18.47 1.88 3.88
C HIS A 27 17.70 1.44 2.62
N LEU A 28 17.79 0.17 2.23
CA LEU A 28 17.10 -0.35 1.05
C LEU A 28 15.58 -0.50 1.24
N LEU A 29 15.04 -0.49 2.46
CA LEU A 29 13.59 -0.50 2.70
C LEU A 29 12.88 0.70 2.07
N VAL A 30 13.58 1.83 1.96
CA VAL A 30 13.05 3.08 1.41
C VAL A 30 13.61 3.41 0.02
N ALA A 31 14.50 2.56 -0.51
CA ALA A 31 15.10 2.76 -1.82
C ALA A 31 14.11 2.40 -2.94
N GLY A 32 13.89 3.34 -3.85
CA GLY A 32 13.05 3.14 -5.04
C GLY A 32 13.81 2.43 -6.17
N ASN A 33 13.11 1.63 -6.96
CA ASN A 33 13.63 1.17 -8.26
C ASN A 33 13.48 2.27 -9.34
N LYS A 34 13.65 1.93 -10.63
CA LYS A 34 13.51 2.90 -11.75
C LYS A 34 12.14 3.59 -11.84
N LYS A 35 11.09 3.02 -11.23
CA LYS A 35 9.73 3.58 -11.15
C LYS A 35 9.48 4.31 -9.82
N GLY A 36 10.48 4.40 -8.95
CA GLY A 36 10.34 4.88 -7.58
C GLY A 36 9.65 3.87 -6.66
N ASP A 37 9.35 2.66 -7.12
CA ASP A 37 8.71 1.65 -6.28
C ASP A 37 9.69 1.20 -5.19
N THR A 38 9.28 1.37 -3.94
CA THR A 38 9.97 0.75 -2.80
C THR A 38 9.71 -0.77 -2.79
N PRO A 39 10.46 -1.56 -2.00
CA PRO A 39 10.18 -2.98 -1.81
C PRO A 39 8.73 -3.25 -1.40
N LEU A 40 8.14 -2.37 -0.59
CA LEU A 40 6.75 -2.49 -0.15
C LEU A 40 5.77 -2.36 -1.33
N HIS A 41 6.02 -1.46 -2.30
CA HIS A 41 5.23 -1.38 -3.53
C HIS A 41 5.35 -2.68 -4.34
N CYS A 42 6.57 -3.20 -4.48
CA CYS A 42 6.83 -4.43 -5.22
C CYS A 42 6.16 -5.66 -4.58
N ALA A 43 6.16 -5.75 -3.25
CA ALA A 43 5.49 -6.81 -2.50
C ALA A 43 3.96 -6.70 -2.61
N ALA A 44 3.43 -5.48 -2.43
CA ALA A 44 1.99 -5.23 -2.53
C ALA A 44 1.46 -5.51 -3.93
N ARG A 45 2.14 -5.03 -4.98
CA ARG A 45 1.80 -5.31 -6.39
C ARG A 45 1.84 -6.79 -6.72
N ALA A 46 2.75 -7.54 -6.10
CA ALA A 46 2.87 -8.99 -6.27
C ALA A 46 1.88 -9.79 -5.39
N GLY A 47 1.04 -9.13 -4.58
CA GLY A 47 0.07 -9.79 -3.71
C GLY A 47 0.69 -10.50 -2.50
N ARG A 48 1.94 -10.18 -2.14
CA ARG A 48 2.72 -10.89 -1.12
C ARG A 48 2.46 -10.34 0.28
N ILE A 49 1.34 -10.72 0.88
CA ILE A 49 0.90 -10.18 2.18
C ILE A 49 1.92 -10.48 3.29
N LYS A 50 2.46 -11.71 3.33
CA LYS A 50 3.42 -12.07 4.38
C LYS A 50 4.71 -11.28 4.23
N MET A 51 5.15 -11.05 2.99
CA MET A 51 6.28 -10.15 2.73
C MET A 51 5.97 -8.71 3.14
N VAL A 52 4.76 -8.20 2.87
CA VAL A 52 4.35 -6.86 3.32
C VAL A 52 4.42 -6.75 4.85
N SER A 53 3.81 -7.68 5.59
CA SER A 53 3.88 -7.70 7.06
C SER A 53 5.32 -7.78 7.54
N HIS A 54 6.12 -8.69 6.96
CA HIS A 54 7.51 -8.89 7.34
C HIS A 54 8.36 -7.63 7.12
N LEU A 55 8.17 -6.91 6.00
CA LEU A 55 8.88 -5.65 5.75
C LEU A 55 8.49 -4.54 6.74
N LEU A 56 7.25 -4.51 7.20
CA LEU A 56 6.80 -3.58 8.24
C LEU A 56 7.35 -3.95 9.61
N ASP A 57 7.44 -5.23 9.94
CA ASP A 57 8.03 -5.69 11.19
C ASP A 57 9.55 -5.41 11.21
N LEU A 58 10.25 -5.62 10.09
CA LEU A 58 11.65 -5.21 9.95
C LEU A 58 11.84 -3.70 10.12
N ALA A 59 10.90 -2.89 9.63
CA ALA A 59 10.90 -1.44 9.78
C ALA A 59 10.69 -0.99 11.23
N ARG A 60 9.82 -1.67 11.98
CA ARG A 60 9.63 -1.45 13.42
C ARG A 60 10.89 -1.84 14.21
N GLY A 61 11.63 -2.84 13.71
CA GLY A 61 12.85 -3.31 14.34
C GLY A 61 12.55 -4.08 15.62
N LYS A 62 13.43 -3.99 16.62
CA LYS A 62 13.18 -4.56 17.96
C LYS A 62 12.41 -3.62 18.89
N ASP A 63 12.15 -2.39 18.43
CA ASP A 63 11.52 -1.34 19.21
C ASP A 63 10.04 -1.27 18.86
N ASP A 64 9.22 -2.07 19.54
CA ASP A 64 7.74 -2.06 19.43
C ASP A 64 7.10 -0.82 20.08
N GLY A 65 7.84 0.29 20.14
CA GLY A 65 7.40 1.57 20.70
C GLY A 65 7.13 2.63 19.63
N ALA A 66 6.87 3.86 20.07
CA ALA A 66 6.52 4.98 19.18
C ALA A 66 7.54 5.25 18.06
N ALA A 67 8.82 4.91 18.26
CA ALA A 67 9.86 5.03 17.24
C ALA A 67 9.69 4.00 16.09
N GLY A 68 9.36 2.75 16.41
CA GLY A 68 9.08 1.70 15.43
C GLY A 68 7.82 2.02 14.61
N ASP A 69 6.78 2.50 15.26
CA ASP A 69 5.55 2.94 14.57
C ASP A 69 5.80 4.14 13.65
N ALA A 70 6.63 5.10 14.07
CA ALA A 70 7.03 6.21 13.21
C ALA A 70 7.80 5.74 11.98
N ALA A 71 8.68 4.74 12.11
CA ALA A 71 9.41 4.16 11.00
C ALA A 71 8.50 3.41 10.02
N ALA A 72 7.58 2.57 10.54
CA ALA A 72 6.57 1.88 9.73
C ALA A 72 5.70 2.90 8.97
N LYS A 73 5.19 3.93 9.66
CA LYS A 73 4.43 5.04 9.08
C LYS A 73 5.20 5.75 7.97
N ALA A 74 6.47 6.06 8.19
CA ALA A 74 7.32 6.71 7.18
C ALA A 74 7.49 5.85 5.92
N ILE A 75 7.58 4.52 6.07
CA ILE A 75 7.75 3.59 4.96
C ILE A 75 6.45 3.41 4.17
N VAL A 76 5.29 3.23 4.82
CA VAL A 76 4.01 3.09 4.11
C VAL A 76 3.59 4.36 3.37
N ARG A 77 4.00 5.53 3.86
CA ARG A 77 3.77 6.84 3.20
C ARG A 77 4.70 7.12 2.01
N ARG A 78 5.71 6.27 1.74
CA ARG A 78 6.58 6.49 0.57
C ARG A 78 5.77 6.40 -0.71
N ARG A 79 6.09 7.31 -1.63
CA ARG A 79 5.43 7.43 -2.92
C ARG A 79 6.37 7.05 -4.05
N ASN A 80 5.87 6.29 -5.02
CA ASN A 80 6.59 6.02 -6.26
C ASN A 80 6.54 7.25 -7.21
N HIS A 81 7.09 7.12 -8.42
CA HIS A 81 7.10 8.24 -9.40
C HIS A 81 5.71 8.65 -9.89
N LYS A 82 4.68 7.82 -9.69
CA LYS A 82 3.28 8.19 -9.94
C LYS A 82 2.64 8.92 -8.76
N GLY A 83 3.37 9.10 -7.67
CA GLY A 83 2.83 9.66 -6.43
C GLY A 83 1.99 8.68 -5.62
N GLU A 84 1.99 7.40 -5.96
CA GLU A 84 1.17 6.37 -5.32
C GLU A 84 1.93 5.69 -4.19
N THR A 85 1.21 5.22 -3.18
CA THR A 85 1.71 4.40 -2.08
C THR A 85 1.45 2.91 -2.33
N ALA A 86 2.04 2.03 -1.52
CA ALA A 86 1.77 0.60 -1.56
C ALA A 86 0.28 0.24 -1.34
N LEU A 87 -0.49 1.11 -0.68
CA LEU A 87 -1.94 0.96 -0.50
C LEU A 87 -2.69 0.97 -1.84
N HIS A 88 -2.24 1.79 -2.82
CA HIS A 88 -2.84 1.82 -4.15
C HIS A 88 -2.68 0.47 -4.85
N GLU A 89 -1.51 -0.16 -4.69
CA GLU A 89 -1.25 -1.49 -5.25
C GLU A 89 -2.10 -2.58 -4.58
N ALA A 90 -2.27 -2.52 -3.26
CA ALA A 90 -3.14 -3.43 -2.52
C ALA A 90 -4.61 -3.37 -3.00
N VAL A 91 -5.10 -2.15 -3.28
CA VAL A 91 -6.44 -1.93 -3.86
C VAL A 91 -6.55 -2.53 -5.27
N ARG A 92 -5.54 -2.35 -6.12
CA ARG A 92 -5.53 -2.95 -7.48
C ARG A 92 -5.58 -4.46 -7.45
N VAL A 93 -4.74 -5.06 -6.61
CA VAL A 93 -4.70 -6.51 -6.40
C VAL A 93 -6.03 -7.00 -5.84
N GLY A 94 -6.75 -6.17 -5.08
CA GLY A 94 -8.02 -6.54 -4.46
C GLY A 94 -7.82 -7.30 -3.15
N CYS A 95 -6.75 -7.01 -2.42
CA CYS A 95 -6.42 -7.70 -1.19
C CYS A 95 -6.84 -6.87 0.03
N LYS A 96 -8.06 -7.10 0.54
CA LYS A 96 -8.60 -6.40 1.73
C LYS A 96 -7.71 -6.59 2.97
N GLU A 97 -7.15 -7.77 3.16
CA GLU A 97 -6.27 -8.02 4.31
C GLU A 97 -4.97 -7.20 4.22
N MET A 98 -4.42 -7.03 3.02
CA MET A 98 -3.25 -6.17 2.82
C MET A 98 -3.57 -4.70 3.07
N VAL A 99 -4.78 -4.25 2.72
CA VAL A 99 -5.26 -2.90 3.06
C VAL A 99 -5.26 -2.70 4.58
N ARG A 100 -5.77 -3.67 5.34
CA ARG A 100 -5.75 -3.64 6.81
C ARG A 100 -4.34 -3.58 7.38
N VAL A 101 -3.44 -4.44 6.88
CA VAL A 101 -2.04 -4.46 7.32
C VAL A 101 -1.39 -3.09 7.09
N LEU A 102 -1.53 -2.52 5.89
CA LEU A 102 -0.93 -1.23 5.55
C LEU A 102 -1.51 -0.06 6.36
N MET A 103 -2.83 -0.02 6.55
CA MET A 103 -3.51 1.02 7.33
C MET A 103 -3.30 0.87 8.85
N SER A 104 -3.00 -0.33 9.35
CA SER A 104 -2.62 -0.50 10.76
C SER A 104 -1.26 0.15 11.09
N ALA A 105 -0.37 0.28 10.09
CA ALA A 105 0.88 1.02 10.24
C ALA A 105 0.68 2.55 10.17
N ASP A 106 -0.39 3.02 9.51
CA ASP A 106 -0.81 4.42 9.54
C ASP A 106 -2.29 4.55 9.21
N PRO A 107 -3.17 4.83 10.20
CA PRO A 107 -4.61 4.95 9.97
C PRO A 107 -5.01 6.06 8.99
N GLU A 108 -4.12 7.02 8.72
CA GLU A 108 -4.35 8.12 7.79
C GLU A 108 -3.78 7.85 6.38
N LEU A 109 -3.26 6.64 6.11
CA LEU A 109 -2.57 6.34 4.86
C LEU A 109 -3.47 6.54 3.64
N ALA A 110 -4.78 6.32 3.78
CA ALA A 110 -5.78 6.55 2.73
C ALA A 110 -5.96 8.02 2.33
N ARG A 111 -5.39 8.97 3.09
CA ARG A 111 -5.35 10.41 2.75
C ARG A 111 -4.19 10.77 1.82
N VAL A 112 -3.17 9.90 1.73
CA VAL A 112 -1.98 10.15 0.90
C VAL A 112 -2.30 9.83 -0.56
N VAL A 113 -2.56 10.87 -1.35
CA VAL A 113 -2.99 10.73 -2.75
C VAL A 113 -2.00 11.38 -3.73
N PRO A 114 -1.87 10.85 -4.96
CA PRO A 114 -1.18 11.56 -6.05
C PRO A 114 -1.80 12.93 -6.31
N ALA A 115 -1.02 13.89 -6.83
CA ALA A 115 -1.53 15.26 -7.09
C ALA A 115 -2.67 15.26 -8.14
N ASP A 116 -2.51 14.47 -9.19
CA ASP A 116 -3.47 14.34 -10.30
C ASP A 116 -4.02 12.92 -10.45
N GLY A 117 -4.03 12.15 -9.35
CA GLY A 117 -4.32 10.72 -9.42
C GLY A 117 -5.37 10.27 -8.41
N ASP A 118 -5.74 9.01 -8.61
CA ASP A 118 -6.82 8.35 -7.90
C ASP A 118 -6.51 8.20 -6.41
N SER A 119 -7.45 8.62 -5.54
CA SER A 119 -7.40 8.20 -4.15
C SER A 119 -7.60 6.68 -4.03
N PRO A 120 -7.13 6.05 -2.94
CA PRO A 120 -7.41 4.63 -2.69
C PRO A 120 -8.90 4.28 -2.73
N LEU A 121 -9.78 5.16 -2.21
CA LEU A 121 -11.22 4.94 -2.27
C LEU A 121 -11.76 5.08 -3.71
N TYR A 122 -11.36 6.12 -4.45
CA TYR A 122 -11.78 6.27 -5.84
C TYR A 122 -11.37 5.04 -6.65
N LEU A 123 -10.13 4.58 -6.49
CA LEU A 123 -9.59 3.41 -7.17
C LEU A 123 -10.36 2.13 -6.81
N ALA A 124 -10.73 1.94 -5.54
CA ALA A 124 -11.53 0.80 -5.11
C ALA A 124 -12.92 0.80 -5.79
N VAL A 125 -13.59 1.96 -5.82
CA VAL A 125 -14.91 2.10 -6.45
C VAL A 125 -14.83 1.95 -7.97
N SER A 126 -13.85 2.56 -8.63
CA SER A 126 -13.68 2.48 -10.08
C SER A 126 -13.39 1.06 -10.57
N LEU A 127 -12.70 0.26 -9.74
CA LEU A 127 -12.43 -1.15 -9.95
C LEU A 127 -13.56 -2.08 -9.49
N GLY A 128 -14.61 -1.57 -8.83
CA GLY A 128 -15.72 -2.37 -8.31
C GLY A 128 -15.39 -3.19 -7.06
N ARG A 129 -14.33 -2.84 -6.33
CA ARG A 129 -13.89 -3.48 -5.08
C ARG A 129 -14.71 -2.96 -3.89
N ARG A 130 -15.99 -3.34 -3.82
CA ARG A 130 -16.93 -2.83 -2.80
C ARG A 130 -16.44 -3.07 -1.37
N ASP A 131 -15.98 -4.28 -1.08
CA ASP A 131 -15.51 -4.70 0.24
C ASP A 131 -14.28 -3.89 0.70
N ILE A 132 -13.39 -3.52 -0.21
CA ILE A 132 -12.24 -2.66 0.08
C ILE A 132 -12.66 -1.20 0.25
N ALA A 133 -13.61 -0.73 -0.55
CA ALA A 133 -14.15 0.63 -0.40
C ALA A 133 -14.82 0.82 0.98
N GLU A 134 -15.59 -0.17 1.42
CA GLU A 134 -16.18 -0.22 2.76
C GLU A 134 -15.09 -0.25 3.84
N GLU A 135 -14.11 -1.13 3.72
CA GLU A 135 -12.99 -1.23 4.68
C GLU A 135 -12.21 0.08 4.83
N LEU A 136 -11.86 0.73 3.71
CA LEU A 136 -11.17 2.02 3.72
C LEU A 136 -12.02 3.08 4.44
N HIS A 137 -13.30 3.17 4.11
CA HIS A 137 -14.20 4.14 4.71
C HIS A 137 -14.42 3.88 6.20
N ASP A 138 -14.44 2.63 6.65
CA ASP A 138 -14.60 2.29 8.06
C ASP A 138 -13.37 2.58 8.91
N GLN A 139 -12.18 2.50 8.32
CA GLN A 139 -10.94 2.82 9.02
C GLN A 139 -10.64 4.32 9.07
N ASP A 140 -11.01 5.10 8.04
CA ASP A 140 -10.80 6.55 8.03
C ASP A 140 -11.97 7.30 7.37
N LYS A 141 -12.79 7.94 8.20
CA LYS A 141 -13.93 8.74 7.72
C LYS A 141 -13.51 10.05 7.02
N ALA A 142 -12.24 10.47 7.16
CA ALA A 142 -11.70 11.67 6.52
C ALA A 142 -10.75 11.36 5.36
N LEU A 143 -10.81 10.15 4.80
CA LEU A 143 -10.02 9.76 3.64
C LEU A 143 -10.36 10.60 2.40
N SER A 144 -9.47 10.59 1.41
CA SER A 144 -9.69 11.33 0.17
C SER A 144 -10.66 10.60 -0.76
N TYR A 145 -11.61 11.33 -1.33
CA TYR A 145 -12.55 10.83 -2.35
C TYR A 145 -12.11 11.21 -3.78
N ALA A 146 -10.98 11.90 -3.93
CA ALA A 146 -10.54 12.49 -5.19
C ALA A 146 -10.26 11.42 -6.26
N GLY A 147 -10.64 11.74 -7.49
CA GLY A 147 -10.33 11.00 -8.70
C GLY A 147 -9.80 11.94 -9.78
N PRO A 148 -9.55 11.42 -10.99
CA PRO A 148 -8.98 12.16 -12.10
C PRO A 148 -10.01 13.15 -12.67
N ASP A 149 -9.53 14.19 -13.32
CA ASP A 149 -10.35 15.20 -14.02
C ASP A 149 -11.40 15.89 -13.12
N GLY A 150 -11.10 16.06 -11.83
CA GLY A 150 -12.04 16.64 -10.86
C GLY A 150 -13.21 15.72 -10.47
N LYS A 151 -13.21 14.46 -10.92
CA LYS A 151 -14.18 13.45 -10.47
C LYS A 151 -13.85 13.01 -9.06
N ASN A 152 -14.82 12.35 -8.42
CA ASN A 152 -14.66 11.75 -7.11
C ASN A 152 -15.26 10.34 -7.09
N ALA A 153 -15.09 9.62 -5.99
CA ALA A 153 -15.55 8.24 -5.86
C ALA A 153 -17.07 8.09 -6.11
N LEU A 154 -17.87 9.12 -5.78
CA LEU A 154 -19.32 9.12 -6.04
C LEU A 154 -19.63 9.19 -7.54
N HIS A 155 -18.89 9.99 -8.32
CA HIS A 155 -18.99 9.99 -9.77
C HIS A 155 -18.70 8.60 -10.36
N ALA A 156 -17.65 7.93 -9.88
CA ALA A 156 -17.31 6.57 -10.31
C ALA A 156 -18.41 5.55 -9.97
N ALA A 157 -19.00 5.63 -8.77
CA ALA A 157 -20.10 4.74 -8.35
C ALA A 157 -21.34 4.90 -9.25
N ALA A 158 -21.72 6.14 -9.57
CA ALA A 158 -22.87 6.42 -10.43
C ALA A 158 -22.67 5.88 -11.87
N MET A 159 -21.43 5.92 -12.39
CA MET A 159 -21.11 5.36 -13.71
C MET A 159 -21.19 3.83 -13.72
N LYS A 160 -20.75 3.17 -12.65
CA LYS A 160 -20.82 1.70 -12.52
C LYS A 160 -22.26 1.19 -12.34
N GLY A 161 -23.10 1.93 -11.62
CA GLY A 161 -24.51 1.56 -11.41
C GLY A 161 -25.34 1.52 -12.71
N LYS A 162 -24.97 2.32 -13.72
CA LYS A 162 -25.67 2.36 -15.01
C LYS A 162 -25.35 1.18 -15.95
N GLY A 163 -24.35 0.35 -15.64
CA GLY A 163 -23.99 -0.83 -16.42
C GLY A 163 -24.52 -2.16 -15.87
N LEU A 164 -25.37 -2.12 -14.84
CA LEU A 164 -25.96 -3.30 -14.17
C LEU A 164 -27.44 -3.55 -14.57
N HIS A 165 -27.84 -3.11 -15.76
CA HIS A 165 -29.17 -3.38 -16.32
C HIS A 165 -29.06 -4.24 -17.59
#